data_AF-A0A2N3EPE2-F1
#
_entry.id   AF-A0A2N3EPE2-F1
#
_cell.length_a   1.000
_cell.length_b   1.000
_cell.length_c   1.000
_cell.angle_alpha   90.00
_cell.angle_beta   90.00
_cell.angle_gamma   90.00
#
_symmetry.space_group_name_H-M   'P 1'
#
loop_
_entity.id
_entity.type
_entity.pdbx_description
1 polymer ?
#
loop_
_entity_poly.entity_id
_entity_poly.type
_entity_poly.pdbx_seq_one_letter_code
_entity_poly.pdbx_strand_id
1 'polypeptide(L)'
;MIREDKKQISFPIIRLHQPIGEFYIGAISARDLCEISFFDIRKIETENTKDRSFETYLGIQRKLSPKRVKELQQYVLTSDANFPTSVIIAVEEVCAKVSGLGENSATGSMTLSNYPDPDDEADRILFRGVAKVIDGQHRIEGLKSLPDGHDFEINIAVFVGADIADQAAIFSTVNLAQTKVNRSLVYDLFSYARTRSPEKTCHEIVVALDSSKGSPFEGKIKRLGVATDGRFGETLSQATVVDGILKYISDNRIADREIGRKGRKWPTVGHGEARRLIFRQLFVEERDTDIAKIVWNYFDAVRRRWPNAWVRTGEGFILNRTNGFNGFIRFLRQAYLSQTTSHEVVSSDDFFKLFQRVKLTDEDFRSDRFLPGTSGATAIYHLLVDDTGLE
;
A
#
# COMPACT_ATOMS: atom_id res chain seq x y z
N MET A 1 17.78 -29.91 -3.15
CA MET A 1 18.35 -28.57 -3.40
C MET A 1 18.56 -28.45 -4.90
N ILE A 2 17.83 -27.58 -5.60
CA ILE A 2 18.00 -27.39 -7.06
C ILE A 2 19.25 -26.53 -7.22
N ARG A 3 20.36 -27.12 -7.70
CA ARG A 3 21.53 -26.37 -8.16
C ARG A 3 21.32 -26.06 -9.64
N GLU A 4 21.44 -24.79 -10.00
CA GLU A 4 21.34 -24.31 -11.38
C GLU A 4 22.61 -23.56 -11.72
N ASP A 5 23.19 -23.85 -12.88
CA ASP A 5 24.38 -23.14 -13.36
C ASP A 5 24.07 -21.69 -13.68
N LYS A 6 25.11 -20.85 -13.72
CA LYS A 6 24.96 -19.45 -14.09
C LYS A 6 24.47 -19.34 -15.54
N LYS A 7 23.30 -18.73 -15.72
CA LYS A 7 22.67 -18.43 -17.01
C LYS A 7 22.51 -16.93 -17.16
N GLN A 8 22.57 -16.46 -18.40
CA GLN A 8 22.37 -15.05 -18.72
C GLN A 8 21.77 -14.86 -20.11
N ILE A 9 21.02 -13.77 -20.27
CA ILE A 9 20.52 -13.27 -21.55
C ILE A 9 20.89 -11.81 -21.70
N SER A 10 21.05 -11.33 -22.93
CA SER A 10 21.36 -9.93 -23.22
C SER A 10 20.48 -9.39 -24.32
N PHE A 11 20.03 -8.14 -24.19
CA PHE A 11 19.17 -7.50 -25.17
C PHE A 11 19.38 -5.97 -25.21
N PRO A 12 19.09 -5.32 -26.35
CA PRO A 12 19.22 -3.87 -26.48
C PRO A 12 18.19 -3.15 -25.61
N ILE A 13 18.61 -2.03 -25.04
CA ILE A 13 17.78 -1.18 -24.18
C ILE A 13 17.93 0.31 -24.49
N ILE A 14 16.93 1.08 -24.08
CA ILE A 14 16.93 2.53 -23.99
C ILE A 14 16.65 2.91 -22.53
N ARG A 15 17.54 3.70 -21.92
CA ARG A 15 17.34 4.29 -20.60
C ARG A 15 16.32 5.43 -20.69
N LEU A 16 15.30 5.36 -19.84
CA LEU A 16 14.32 6.42 -19.66
C LEU A 16 14.41 7.01 -18.26
N HIS A 17 14.17 8.31 -18.17
CA HIS A 17 14.05 9.03 -16.90
C HIS A 17 12.64 9.61 -16.79
N GLN A 18 11.89 9.19 -15.78
CA GLN A 18 10.55 9.68 -15.47
C GLN A 18 10.46 10.05 -13.99
N PRO A 19 9.39 10.71 -13.51
CA PRO A 19 9.24 11.03 -12.09
C PRO A 19 9.33 9.82 -11.16
N ILE A 20 8.97 8.62 -11.64
CA ILE A 20 9.11 7.38 -10.89
C ILE A 20 10.57 6.89 -10.78
N GLY A 21 11.52 7.55 -11.43
CA GLY A 21 12.93 7.18 -11.47
C GLY A 21 13.36 6.70 -12.85
N GLU A 22 14.53 6.06 -12.87
CA GLU A 22 15.09 5.46 -14.06
C GLU A 22 14.53 4.06 -14.28
N PHE A 23 14.21 3.74 -15.53
CA PHE A 23 13.88 2.40 -15.97
C PHE A 23 14.30 2.24 -17.43
N TYR A 24 14.26 1.02 -17.93
CA TYR A 24 14.76 0.70 -19.27
C TYR A 24 13.62 0.16 -20.13
N ILE A 25 13.57 0.55 -21.40
CA ILE A 25 12.75 -0.15 -22.38
C ILE A 25 13.66 -0.97 -23.30
N GLY A 26 13.24 -2.15 -23.72
CA GLY A 26 14.07 -3.02 -24.55
C GLY A 26 13.25 -3.96 -25.43
N ALA A 27 13.93 -4.60 -26.37
CA ALA A 27 13.36 -5.66 -27.20
C ALA A 27 14.01 -6.99 -26.81
N ILE A 28 13.22 -7.91 -26.26
CA ILE A 28 13.67 -9.24 -25.83
C ILE A 28 12.96 -10.31 -26.66
N SER A 29 13.60 -11.45 -26.91
CA SER A 29 12.91 -12.58 -27.55
C SER A 29 11.80 -13.12 -26.64
N ALA A 30 10.68 -13.56 -27.23
CA ALA A 30 9.58 -14.18 -26.50
C ALA A 30 10.05 -15.42 -25.71
N ARG A 31 11.01 -16.17 -26.27
CA ARG A 31 11.62 -17.34 -25.64
C ARG A 31 12.35 -16.96 -24.36
N ASP A 32 13.27 -15.99 -24.43
CA ASP A 32 14.05 -15.56 -23.28
C ASP A 32 13.14 -14.98 -22.21
N LEU A 33 12.18 -14.11 -22.60
CA LEU A 33 11.21 -13.54 -21.67
C LEU A 33 10.40 -14.63 -20.96
N CYS A 34 9.93 -15.66 -21.68
CA CYS A 34 9.23 -16.79 -21.07
C CYS A 34 10.12 -17.63 -20.14
N GLU A 35 11.41 -17.77 -20.45
CA GLU A 35 12.33 -18.56 -19.63
C GLU A 35 12.68 -17.86 -18.32
N ILE A 36 12.84 -16.54 -18.32
CA ILE A 36 13.24 -15.78 -17.11
C ILE A 36 12.08 -15.28 -16.25
N SER A 37 10.86 -15.29 -16.80
CA SER A 37 9.71 -14.68 -16.14
C SER A 37 9.00 -15.63 -15.18
N PHE A 38 8.58 -15.08 -14.05
CA PHE A 38 7.67 -15.75 -13.15
C PHE A 38 6.45 -14.90 -12.81
N PHE A 39 5.39 -15.63 -12.48
CA PHE A 39 4.15 -15.15 -11.92
C PHE A 39 4.04 -15.73 -10.52
N ASP A 40 3.71 -14.91 -9.53
CA ASP A 40 3.60 -15.36 -8.14
C ASP A 40 2.27 -16.11 -7.87
N ILE A 41 1.95 -17.09 -8.73
CA ILE A 41 0.71 -17.87 -8.69
C ILE A 41 0.89 -19.19 -7.92
N ARG A 42 2.13 -19.63 -7.64
CA ARG A 42 2.40 -21.02 -7.20
C ARG A 42 3.46 -21.18 -6.10
N LYS A 43 3.51 -20.29 -5.11
CA LYS A 43 4.12 -20.61 -3.80
C LYS A 43 3.08 -20.76 -2.69
N ILE A 44 1.89 -21.25 -3.05
CA ILE A 44 0.76 -21.42 -2.13
C ILE A 44 0.68 -22.84 -1.54
N GLU A 45 1.35 -23.86 -2.10
CA GLU A 45 1.06 -25.26 -1.71
C GLU A 45 2.14 -26.04 -0.96
N THR A 46 3.34 -25.51 -0.69
CA THR A 46 4.39 -26.34 -0.06
C THR A 46 5.14 -25.79 1.14
N GLU A 47 4.95 -24.53 1.55
CA GLU A 47 5.69 -24.01 2.71
C GLU A 47 4.75 -23.22 3.63
N ASN A 48 4.60 -23.71 4.88
CA ASN A 48 3.86 -23.11 5.99
C ASN A 48 4.51 -21.81 6.51
N THR A 49 4.93 -20.93 5.60
CA THR A 49 5.54 -19.64 5.93
C THR A 49 4.50 -18.57 5.61
N LYS A 50 3.96 -17.94 6.66
CA LYS A 50 2.80 -17.01 6.64
C LYS A 50 2.94 -15.76 5.75
N ASP A 51 4.07 -15.56 5.07
CA ASP A 51 4.43 -14.29 4.43
C ASP A 51 4.26 -14.23 2.90
N ARG A 52 3.90 -15.31 2.19
CA ARG A 52 4.02 -15.31 0.69
C ARG A 52 2.79 -15.80 -0.11
N SER A 53 1.61 -15.25 0.21
CA SER A 53 0.47 -15.16 -0.74
C SER A 53 -0.17 -13.75 -0.80
N PHE A 54 0.61 -12.75 -0.38
CA PHE A 54 0.19 -11.35 -0.23
C PHE A 54 -0.28 -10.72 -1.56
N GLU A 55 0.34 -11.09 -2.69
CA GLU A 55 0.13 -10.46 -4.01
C GLU A 55 -1.17 -10.87 -4.71
N THR A 56 -1.59 -12.13 -4.52
CA THR A 56 -2.91 -12.59 -4.94
C THR A 56 -3.99 -11.87 -4.12
N TYR A 57 -3.73 -11.66 -2.83
CA TYR A 57 -4.59 -10.88 -1.95
C TYR A 57 -4.68 -9.41 -2.39
N LEU A 58 -3.56 -8.84 -2.84
CA LEU A 58 -3.40 -7.46 -3.33
C LEU A 58 -4.26 -7.13 -4.55
N GLY A 59 -4.77 -8.13 -5.26
CA GLY A 59 -5.37 -7.92 -6.58
C GLY A 59 -4.38 -7.35 -7.59
N ILE A 60 -3.07 -7.38 -7.27
CA ILE A 60 -1.96 -7.02 -8.15
C ILE A 60 -1.80 -8.04 -9.26
N GLN A 61 -2.35 -9.24 -9.09
CA GLN A 61 -2.36 -10.24 -10.14
C GLN A 61 -3.79 -10.64 -10.49
N ARG A 62 -4.19 -10.39 -11.75
CA ARG A 62 -5.50 -10.86 -12.23
C ARG A 62 -5.46 -12.38 -12.34
N LYS A 63 -6.53 -13.08 -11.98
CA LYS A 63 -6.65 -14.50 -12.35
C LYS A 63 -6.48 -14.62 -13.86
N LEU A 64 -5.55 -15.47 -14.31
CA LEU A 64 -5.41 -15.79 -15.71
C LEU A 64 -6.75 -16.30 -16.22
N SER A 65 -7.24 -15.72 -17.31
CA SER A 65 -8.49 -16.17 -17.93
C SER A 65 -8.13 -17.25 -18.94
N PRO A 66 -8.54 -18.51 -18.74
CA PRO A 66 -8.18 -19.60 -19.66
C PRO A 66 -8.66 -19.30 -21.09
N LYS A 67 -9.85 -18.68 -21.21
CA LYS A 67 -10.39 -18.22 -22.48
C LYS A 67 -9.45 -17.22 -23.16
N ARG A 68 -8.99 -16.20 -22.42
CA ARG A 68 -8.11 -15.16 -22.97
C ARG A 68 -6.74 -15.71 -23.34
N VAL A 69 -6.20 -16.61 -22.53
CA VAL A 69 -4.93 -17.30 -22.86
C VAL A 69 -5.09 -18.08 -24.15
N LYS A 70 -6.16 -18.86 -24.30
CA LYS A 70 -6.42 -19.64 -25.52
C LYS A 70 -6.56 -18.75 -26.77
N GLU A 71 -7.28 -17.63 -26.66
CA GLU A 71 -7.38 -16.64 -27.73
C GLU A 71 -6.00 -16.09 -28.12
N LEU A 72 -5.17 -15.74 -27.14
CA LEU A 72 -3.83 -15.23 -27.39
C LEU A 72 -2.90 -16.27 -28.00
N GLN A 73 -2.98 -17.53 -27.55
CA GLN A 73 -2.21 -18.64 -28.12
C GLN A 73 -2.55 -18.87 -29.60
N GLN A 74 -3.82 -18.71 -29.98
CA GLN A 74 -4.22 -18.75 -31.39
C GLN A 74 -3.74 -17.51 -32.15
N TYR A 75 -3.85 -16.33 -31.53
CA TYR A 75 -3.44 -15.07 -32.14
C TYR A 75 -1.94 -15.01 -32.42
N VAL A 76 -1.07 -15.43 -31.49
CA VAL A 76 0.39 -15.35 -31.71
C VAL A 76 0.91 -16.23 -32.86
N LEU A 77 0.09 -17.16 -33.35
CA LEU A 77 0.40 -18.01 -34.50
C LEU A 77 -0.05 -17.40 -35.84
N THR A 78 -0.74 -16.27 -35.84
CA THR A 78 -1.18 -15.59 -37.06
C THR A 78 -0.07 -14.71 -37.63
N SER A 79 -0.12 -14.43 -38.93
CA SER A 79 0.88 -13.58 -39.61
C SER A 79 0.77 -12.09 -39.25
N ASP A 80 -0.37 -11.66 -38.72
CA ASP A 80 -0.65 -10.28 -38.28
C ASP A 80 -0.45 -10.08 -36.77
N ALA A 81 0.04 -11.11 -36.08
CA ALA A 81 0.26 -11.07 -34.64
C ALA A 81 1.26 -9.98 -34.25
N ASN A 82 0.83 -9.08 -33.39
CA ASN A 82 1.68 -8.02 -32.83
C ASN A 82 1.26 -7.69 -31.39
N PHE A 83 2.25 -7.40 -30.54
CA PHE A 83 2.08 -6.88 -29.19
C PHE A 83 2.79 -5.51 -29.07
N PRO A 84 2.11 -4.40 -29.42
CA PRO A 84 2.75 -3.09 -29.50
C PRO A 84 2.99 -2.46 -28.13
N THR A 85 2.25 -2.88 -27.11
CA THR A 85 2.39 -2.38 -25.74
C THR A 85 3.49 -3.13 -24.99
N SER A 86 4.18 -2.45 -24.08
CA SER A 86 5.26 -3.07 -23.31
C SER A 86 4.74 -4.08 -22.29
N VAL A 87 5.49 -5.15 -22.05
CA VAL A 87 5.36 -6.00 -20.87
C VAL A 87 6.21 -5.37 -19.76
N ILE A 88 5.64 -5.23 -18.55
CA ILE A 88 6.33 -4.56 -17.46
C ILE A 88 6.91 -5.61 -16.52
N ILE A 89 8.22 -5.58 -16.30
CA ILE A 89 8.94 -6.49 -15.41
C ILE A 89 9.74 -5.73 -14.36
N ALA A 90 9.85 -6.32 -13.16
CA ALA A 90 10.76 -5.91 -12.11
C ALA A 90 11.88 -6.95 -11.96
N VAL A 91 13.11 -6.48 -11.78
CA VAL A 91 14.30 -7.32 -11.66
C VAL A 91 15.14 -6.83 -10.48
N GLU A 92 15.66 -7.76 -9.68
CA GLU A 92 16.57 -7.44 -8.58
C GLU A 92 17.90 -6.87 -9.11
N GLU A 93 18.50 -5.92 -8.38
CA GLU A 93 19.74 -5.25 -8.80
C GLU A 93 20.88 -6.24 -9.06
N VAL A 94 20.98 -7.29 -8.23
CA VAL A 94 21.99 -8.35 -8.35
C VAL A 94 21.89 -9.16 -9.64
N CYS A 95 20.70 -9.17 -10.27
CA CYS A 95 20.43 -9.91 -11.50
C CYS A 95 20.61 -9.08 -12.76
N ALA A 96 20.80 -7.76 -12.67
CA ALA A 96 20.85 -6.88 -13.81
C ALA A 96 22.21 -6.19 -13.97
N LYS A 97 22.77 -6.24 -15.18
CA LYS A 97 23.95 -5.46 -15.57
C LYS A 97 23.64 -4.64 -16.80
N VAL A 98 23.97 -3.35 -16.76
CA VAL A 98 23.76 -2.44 -17.87
C VAL A 98 25.10 -1.98 -18.42
N SER A 99 25.22 -1.95 -19.74
CA SER A 99 26.45 -1.59 -20.46
C SER A 99 26.13 -0.69 -21.66
N GLY A 100 27.12 0.08 -22.11
CA GLY A 100 26.99 0.93 -23.31
C GLY A 100 26.20 2.22 -23.11
N LEU A 101 25.78 2.54 -21.89
CA LEU A 101 25.20 3.85 -21.56
C LEU A 101 26.30 4.87 -21.34
N GLY A 102 26.11 6.08 -21.86
CA GLY A 102 27.00 7.22 -21.65
C GLY A 102 26.21 8.49 -21.36
N GLU A 103 26.90 9.60 -21.08
CA GLU A 103 26.26 10.90 -20.84
C GLU A 103 25.36 11.34 -22.00
N ASN A 104 25.72 10.97 -23.24
CA ASN A 104 24.99 11.32 -24.47
C ASN A 104 24.33 10.11 -25.17
N SER A 105 24.40 8.90 -24.59
CA SER A 105 23.79 7.70 -25.18
C SER A 105 22.76 7.11 -24.22
N ALA A 106 21.48 7.23 -24.59
CA ALA A 106 20.39 6.55 -23.90
C ALA A 106 20.29 5.08 -24.30
N THR A 107 20.89 4.68 -25.41
CA THR A 107 20.89 3.29 -25.91
C THR A 107 22.04 2.49 -25.32
N GLY A 108 21.79 1.25 -24.93
CA GLY A 108 22.77 0.33 -24.39
C GLY A 108 22.33 -1.12 -24.51
N SER A 109 22.98 -1.99 -23.73
CA SER A 109 22.62 -3.40 -23.62
C SER A 109 22.44 -3.77 -22.15
N MET A 110 21.37 -4.50 -21.85
CA MET A 110 21.10 -5.07 -20.54
C MET A 110 21.37 -6.57 -20.58
N THR A 111 22.11 -7.05 -19.59
CA THR A 111 22.32 -8.48 -19.32
C THR A 111 21.59 -8.86 -18.05
N LEU A 112 20.70 -9.84 -18.14
CA LEU A 112 19.99 -10.42 -17.00
C LEU A 112 20.55 -11.80 -16.69
N SER A 113 20.87 -12.08 -15.43
CA SER A 113 21.44 -13.35 -14.98
C SER A 113 20.85 -13.85 -13.67
N ASN A 114 20.81 -15.17 -13.49
CA ASN A 114 20.44 -15.77 -12.20
C ASN A 114 21.50 -15.53 -11.12
N TYR A 115 21.11 -15.75 -9.85
CA TYR A 115 21.98 -15.65 -8.69
C TYR A 115 21.91 -16.98 -7.89
N PRO A 116 22.59 -18.04 -8.38
CA PRO A 116 22.42 -19.40 -7.86
C PRO A 116 23.14 -19.66 -6.53
N ASP A 117 24.24 -18.95 -6.26
CA ASP A 117 25.12 -19.17 -5.11
C ASP A 117 25.28 -17.89 -4.25
N PRO A 118 24.22 -17.48 -3.53
CA PRO A 118 24.28 -16.39 -2.56
C PRO A 118 24.96 -16.82 -1.24
N ASP A 119 25.37 -15.83 -0.43
CA ASP A 119 25.82 -16.07 0.94
C ASP A 119 24.66 -16.54 1.84
N ASP A 120 23.44 -16.01 1.64
CA ASP A 120 22.20 -16.47 2.28
C ASP A 120 21.34 -17.21 1.25
N GLU A 121 20.95 -18.46 1.55
CA GLU A 121 20.10 -19.27 0.65
C GLU A 121 18.74 -18.62 0.34
N ALA A 122 18.24 -17.72 1.21
CA ALA A 122 17.02 -16.95 0.98
C ALA A 122 17.14 -15.97 -0.21
N ASP A 123 18.35 -15.54 -0.56
CA ASP A 123 18.64 -14.62 -1.66
C ASP A 123 18.85 -15.34 -3.00
N ARG A 124 18.71 -16.67 -3.04
CA ARG A 124 18.93 -17.44 -4.27
C ARG A 124 17.86 -17.11 -5.30
N ILE A 125 18.31 -16.69 -6.48
CA ILE A 125 17.43 -16.41 -7.62
C ILE A 125 17.75 -17.40 -8.74
N LEU A 126 16.80 -18.29 -9.04
CA LEU A 126 16.87 -19.17 -10.21
C LEU A 126 16.63 -18.36 -11.49
N PHE A 127 17.03 -18.89 -12.65
CA PHE A 127 16.92 -18.22 -13.94
C PHE A 127 15.47 -17.87 -14.28
N ARG A 128 14.56 -18.82 -14.05
CA ARG A 128 13.10 -18.61 -14.13
C ARG A 128 12.52 -17.62 -13.13
N GLY A 129 13.32 -17.17 -12.17
CA GLY A 129 12.94 -16.23 -11.11
C GLY A 129 13.56 -14.84 -11.28
N VAL A 130 14.24 -14.58 -12.40
CA VAL A 130 14.98 -13.31 -12.60
C VAL A 130 14.03 -12.14 -12.85
N ALA A 131 12.96 -12.34 -13.62
CA ALA A 131 12.02 -11.28 -13.98
C ALA A 131 10.64 -11.52 -13.38
N LYS A 132 10.25 -10.67 -12.44
CA LYS A 132 8.89 -10.64 -11.92
C LYS A 132 8.00 -9.84 -12.85
N VAL A 133 6.89 -10.43 -13.30
CA VAL A 133 5.97 -9.73 -14.22
C VAL A 133 4.98 -8.88 -13.43
N ILE A 134 5.02 -7.56 -13.64
CA ILE A 134 4.07 -6.59 -13.05
C ILE A 134 2.82 -6.47 -13.93
N ASP A 135 3.01 -6.38 -15.25
CA ASP A 135 1.93 -6.37 -16.24
C ASP A 135 2.31 -7.14 -17.50
N GLY A 136 1.32 -7.82 -18.12
CA GLY A 136 1.52 -8.58 -19.35
C GLY A 136 1.44 -10.10 -19.19
N GLN A 137 1.00 -10.60 -18.04
CA GLN A 137 0.89 -12.04 -17.76
C GLN A 137 0.16 -12.86 -18.83
N HIS A 138 -1.00 -12.42 -19.35
CA HIS A 138 -1.73 -13.18 -20.37
C HIS A 138 -0.97 -13.21 -21.70
N ARG A 139 -0.20 -12.16 -22.00
CA ARG A 139 0.64 -12.09 -23.22
C ARG A 139 1.74 -13.12 -23.12
N ILE A 140 2.47 -13.17 -22.00
CA ILE A 140 3.52 -14.17 -21.78
C ILE A 140 2.95 -15.59 -21.81
N GLU A 141 1.81 -15.86 -21.15
CA GLU A 141 1.17 -17.19 -21.23
C GLU A 141 0.72 -17.55 -22.65
N GLY A 142 0.34 -16.56 -23.47
CA GLY A 142 0.08 -16.74 -24.90
C GLY A 142 1.33 -17.12 -25.69
N LEU A 143 2.45 -16.46 -25.41
CA LEU A 143 3.74 -16.69 -26.11
C LEU A 143 4.31 -18.09 -25.85
N LYS A 144 3.95 -18.74 -24.74
CA LYS A 144 4.40 -20.11 -24.44
C LYS A 144 3.96 -21.16 -25.47
N SER A 145 2.98 -20.86 -26.33
CA SER A 145 2.59 -21.76 -27.43
C SER A 145 3.33 -21.51 -28.73
N LEU A 146 4.26 -20.54 -28.79
CA LEU A 146 5.09 -20.32 -29.97
C LEU A 146 6.01 -21.53 -30.19
N PRO A 147 6.05 -22.10 -31.41
CA PRO A 147 6.98 -23.17 -31.73
C PRO A 147 8.43 -22.69 -31.68
N ASP A 148 9.36 -23.61 -31.42
CA ASP A 148 10.79 -23.32 -31.50
C ASP A 148 11.17 -22.79 -32.89
N GLY A 149 11.99 -21.74 -32.94
CA GLY A 149 12.45 -21.11 -34.18
C GLY A 149 11.55 -20.00 -34.73
N HIS A 150 10.45 -19.66 -34.05
CA HIS A 150 9.68 -18.44 -34.36
C HIS A 150 10.28 -17.22 -33.67
N ASP A 151 10.77 -16.28 -34.47
CA ASP A 151 11.23 -14.97 -33.99
C ASP A 151 10.03 -14.09 -33.65
N PHE A 152 9.81 -13.86 -32.35
CA PHE A 152 8.82 -12.92 -31.84
C PHE A 152 9.48 -12.06 -30.76
N GLU A 153 9.74 -10.81 -31.06
CA GLU A 153 10.30 -9.85 -30.09
C GLU A 153 9.19 -9.16 -29.28
N ILE A 154 9.49 -8.91 -28.01
CA ILE A 154 8.59 -8.26 -27.07
C ILE A 154 9.22 -6.97 -26.59
N ASN A 155 8.48 -5.88 -26.75
CA ASN A 155 8.77 -4.63 -26.06
C ASN A 155 8.59 -4.85 -24.56
N ILE A 156 9.64 -4.61 -23.77
CA ILE A 156 9.61 -4.69 -22.31
C ILE A 156 9.95 -3.36 -21.67
N ALA A 157 9.38 -3.09 -20.50
CA ALA A 157 9.81 -2.05 -19.57
C ALA A 157 10.37 -2.72 -18.31
N VAL A 158 11.65 -2.48 -18.02
CA VAL A 158 12.43 -3.14 -16.97
C VAL A 158 12.71 -2.15 -15.84
N PHE A 159 12.15 -2.43 -14.67
CA PHE A 159 12.41 -1.71 -13.43
C PHE A 159 13.42 -2.49 -12.59
N VAL A 160 14.66 -1.98 -12.52
CA VAL A 160 15.74 -2.60 -11.74
C VAL A 160 15.68 -2.09 -10.31
N GLY A 161 15.64 -2.98 -9.32
CA GLY A 161 15.66 -2.63 -7.90
C GLY A 161 14.38 -1.96 -7.38
N ALA A 162 13.28 -2.03 -8.13
CA ALA A 162 12.00 -1.46 -7.68
C ALA A 162 11.47 -2.22 -6.46
N ASP A 163 11.23 -1.50 -5.36
CA ASP A 163 10.67 -2.10 -4.15
C ASP A 163 9.19 -2.51 -4.35
N ILE A 164 8.68 -3.31 -3.43
CA ILE A 164 7.32 -3.86 -3.49
C ILE A 164 6.25 -2.75 -3.57
N ALA A 165 6.49 -1.59 -2.94
CA ALA A 165 5.57 -0.46 -2.96
C ALA A 165 5.57 0.24 -4.33
N ASP A 166 6.73 0.44 -4.94
CA ASP A 166 6.88 0.98 -6.29
C ASP A 166 6.25 0.03 -7.32
N GLN A 167 6.49 -1.28 -7.22
CA GLN A 167 5.85 -2.30 -8.08
C GLN A 167 4.32 -2.21 -8.00
N ALA A 168 3.77 -2.08 -6.79
CA ALA A 168 2.33 -1.94 -6.59
C ALA A 168 1.76 -0.62 -7.09
N ALA A 169 2.51 0.47 -6.97
CA ALA A 169 2.14 1.77 -7.51
C ALA A 169 2.11 1.76 -9.05
N ILE A 170 3.11 1.13 -9.69
CA ILE A 170 3.16 0.91 -11.15
C ILE A 170 1.94 0.09 -11.57
N PHE A 171 1.70 -1.05 -10.90
CA PHE A 171 0.53 -1.88 -11.19
C PHE A 171 -0.77 -1.08 -11.07
N SER A 172 -0.95 -0.36 -9.97
CA SER A 172 -2.17 0.40 -9.70
C SER A 172 -2.39 1.50 -10.75
N THR A 173 -1.33 2.18 -11.17
CA THR A 173 -1.40 3.26 -12.18
C THR A 173 -1.72 2.72 -13.56
N VAL A 174 -1.11 1.60 -13.96
CA VAL A 174 -1.38 0.94 -15.24
C VAL A 174 -2.80 0.36 -15.28
N ASN A 175 -3.31 -0.14 -14.16
CA ASN A 175 -4.61 -0.79 -14.05
C ASN A 175 -5.76 0.12 -13.59
N LEU A 176 -5.46 1.39 -13.28
CA LEU A 176 -6.40 2.38 -12.72
C LEU A 176 -7.63 2.61 -13.61
N ALA A 177 -7.52 2.31 -14.91
CA ALA A 177 -8.63 2.38 -15.87
C ALA A 177 -9.57 1.16 -15.88
N GLN A 178 -9.22 0.01 -15.25
CA GLN A 178 -9.93 -1.25 -15.50
C GLN A 178 -10.40 -2.03 -14.25
N THR A 179 -9.83 -1.85 -13.04
CA THR A 179 -10.41 -2.41 -11.78
C THR A 179 -9.80 -1.74 -10.54
N LYS A 180 -10.61 -1.45 -9.51
CA LYS A 180 -10.21 -0.73 -8.29
C LYS A 180 -9.43 -1.63 -7.32
N VAL A 181 -8.16 -1.31 -7.06
CA VAL A 181 -7.30 -1.99 -6.07
C VAL A 181 -7.79 -1.69 -4.63
N ASN A 182 -7.70 -2.67 -3.73
CA ASN A 182 -8.10 -2.51 -2.32
C ASN A 182 -7.12 -1.58 -1.58
N ARG A 183 -7.60 -0.41 -1.14
CA ARG A 183 -6.77 0.61 -0.47
C ARG A 183 -6.13 0.14 0.83
N SER A 184 -6.79 -0.72 1.62
CA SER A 184 -6.19 -1.23 2.86
C SER A 184 -4.90 -1.97 2.56
N LEU A 185 -4.88 -2.64 1.43
CA LEU A 185 -3.80 -3.49 0.99
C LEU A 185 -2.67 -2.68 0.33
N VAL A 186 -3.02 -1.61 -0.40
CA VAL A 186 -2.06 -0.57 -0.79
C VAL A 186 -1.35 0.02 0.43
N TYR A 187 -2.07 0.27 1.53
CA TYR A 187 -1.41 0.76 2.75
C TYR A 187 -0.45 -0.25 3.37
N ASP A 188 -0.81 -1.53 3.32
CA ASP A 188 0.01 -2.63 3.82
C ASP A 188 1.34 -2.74 3.06
N LEU A 189 1.36 -2.41 1.77
CA LEU A 189 2.58 -2.36 0.95
C LEU A 189 3.57 -1.28 1.38
N PHE A 190 3.11 -0.16 1.95
CA PHE A 190 4.01 0.89 2.38
C PHE A 190 4.93 0.45 3.52
N SER A 191 4.60 -0.63 4.25
CA SER A 191 5.52 -1.23 5.23
C SER A 191 6.84 -1.68 4.59
N TYR A 192 6.80 -2.16 3.34
CA TYR A 192 7.95 -2.60 2.57
C TYR A 192 8.67 -1.46 1.82
N ALA A 193 8.09 -0.26 1.77
CA ALA A 193 8.73 0.87 1.12
C ALA A 193 10.04 1.21 1.85
N ARG A 194 11.13 1.41 1.11
CA ARG A 194 12.44 1.73 1.72
C ARG A 194 12.44 3.11 2.40
N THR A 195 11.69 4.05 1.84
CA THR A 195 11.69 5.46 2.28
C THR A 195 10.50 5.82 3.15
N ARG A 196 10.70 6.74 4.09
CA ARG A 196 9.65 7.30 4.94
C ARG A 196 8.65 8.10 4.11
N SER A 197 7.37 7.96 4.42
CA SER A 197 6.27 8.74 3.83
C SER A 197 5.14 8.88 4.85
N PRO A 198 4.25 9.89 4.72
CA PRO A 198 3.07 10.01 5.56
C PRO A 198 2.22 8.74 5.59
N GLU A 199 2.05 8.07 4.45
CA GLU A 199 1.30 6.82 4.34
C GLU A 199 1.96 5.68 5.13
N LYS A 200 3.28 5.51 5.00
CA LYS A 200 4.04 4.50 5.76
C LYS A 200 3.92 4.74 7.27
N THR A 201 4.13 5.98 7.72
CA THR A 201 4.00 6.34 9.14
C THR A 201 2.59 6.07 9.67
N CYS A 202 1.54 6.47 8.94
CA CYS A 202 0.16 6.20 9.36
C CYS A 202 -0.14 4.70 9.39
N HIS A 203 0.38 3.95 8.42
CA HIS A 203 0.25 2.51 8.38
C HIS A 203 0.85 1.87 9.64
N GLU A 204 2.09 2.20 9.99
CA GLU A 204 2.79 1.68 11.17
C GLU A 204 2.08 2.04 12.47
N ILE A 205 1.57 3.28 12.60
CA ILE A 205 0.73 3.69 13.73
C ILE A 205 -0.52 2.81 13.84
N VAL A 206 -1.17 2.51 12.71
CA VAL A 206 -2.35 1.64 12.67
C VAL A 206 -2.01 0.19 13.02
N VAL A 207 -0.83 -0.33 12.62
CA VAL A 207 -0.32 -1.63 13.08
C VAL A 207 -0.26 -1.63 14.61
N ALA A 208 0.38 -0.60 15.18
CA ALA A 208 0.59 -0.48 16.62
C ALA A 208 -0.74 -0.38 17.38
N LEU A 209 -1.68 0.43 16.88
CA LEU A 209 -3.01 0.57 17.48
C LEU A 209 -3.82 -0.73 17.43
N ASP A 210 -3.71 -1.57 16.40
CA ASP A 210 -4.44 -2.84 16.33
C ASP A 210 -3.82 -3.95 17.20
N SER A 211 -2.48 -4.00 17.26
CA SER A 211 -1.74 -5.11 17.89
C SER A 211 -1.37 -4.89 19.35
N SER A 212 -1.36 -3.64 19.83
CA SER A 212 -0.94 -3.33 21.19
C SER A 212 -2.02 -3.64 22.21
N LYS A 213 -1.65 -4.42 23.24
CA LYS A 213 -2.53 -4.73 24.37
C LYS A 213 -3.00 -3.46 25.09
N GLY A 214 -4.29 -3.37 25.37
CA GLY A 214 -4.91 -2.24 26.05
C GLY A 214 -5.32 -1.09 25.12
N SER A 215 -4.93 -1.15 23.83
CA SER A 215 -5.33 -0.16 22.83
C SER A 215 -6.86 -0.12 22.69
N PRO A 216 -7.47 1.06 22.48
CA PRO A 216 -8.90 1.14 22.18
C PRO A 216 -9.27 0.38 20.89
N PHE A 217 -8.30 0.15 19.99
CA PHE A 217 -8.46 -0.56 18.73
C PHE A 217 -7.89 -1.98 18.72
N GLU A 218 -7.49 -2.52 19.86
CA GLU A 218 -6.94 -3.88 19.97
C GLU A 218 -7.85 -4.91 19.27
N GLY A 219 -7.33 -5.51 18.19
CA GLY A 219 -8.04 -6.52 17.38
C GLY A 219 -9.29 -6.02 16.63
N LYS A 220 -9.48 -4.70 16.46
CA LYS A 220 -10.67 -4.13 15.80
C LYS A 220 -10.45 -3.76 14.33
N ILE A 221 -9.22 -3.81 13.81
CA ILE A 221 -8.87 -3.29 12.48
C ILE A 221 -8.60 -4.43 11.49
N LYS A 222 -9.40 -4.50 10.43
CA LYS A 222 -9.20 -5.38 9.26
C LYS A 222 -8.02 -4.88 8.43
N ARG A 223 -6.86 -5.51 8.61
CA ARG A 223 -5.58 -5.16 7.95
C ARG A 223 -5.64 -5.27 6.43
N LEU A 224 -6.01 -6.43 5.90
CA LEU A 224 -6.03 -6.69 4.45
C LEU A 224 -7.38 -6.33 3.78
N GLY A 225 -8.28 -5.68 4.54
CA GLY A 225 -9.60 -5.25 4.06
C GLY A 225 -10.68 -6.35 4.05
N VAL A 226 -10.35 -7.58 4.47
CA VAL A 226 -11.32 -8.63 4.81
C VAL A 226 -11.11 -9.08 6.25
N ALA A 227 -12.05 -9.86 6.79
CA ALA A 227 -11.94 -10.34 8.15
C ALA A 227 -10.76 -11.32 8.27
N THR A 228 -9.97 -11.18 9.33
CA THR A 228 -8.83 -12.06 9.60
C THR A 228 -9.33 -13.36 10.22
N ASP A 229 -8.95 -14.52 9.65
CA ASP A 229 -9.35 -15.82 10.19
C ASP A 229 -8.94 -15.97 11.66
N GLY A 230 -9.90 -16.37 12.50
CA GLY A 230 -9.72 -16.51 13.95
C GLY A 230 -9.82 -15.20 14.75
N ARG A 231 -10.01 -14.05 14.10
CA ARG A 231 -10.37 -12.78 14.79
C ARG A 231 -11.86 -12.50 14.65
N PHE A 232 -12.51 -12.21 15.77
CA PHE A 232 -13.92 -11.83 15.82
C PHE A 232 -14.04 -10.38 16.28
N GLY A 233 -14.94 -9.61 15.67
CA GLY A 233 -15.23 -8.24 16.10
C GLY A 233 -14.39 -7.15 15.43
N GLU A 234 -13.78 -7.43 14.28
CA GLU A 234 -13.16 -6.40 13.45
C GLU A 234 -14.23 -5.49 12.83
N THR A 235 -14.27 -4.23 13.27
CA THR A 235 -15.33 -3.26 12.92
C THR A 235 -14.85 -2.15 11.99
N LEU A 236 -13.53 -2.00 11.82
CA LEU A 236 -12.91 -0.97 10.99
C LEU A 236 -12.01 -1.58 9.93
N SER A 237 -11.85 -0.89 8.80
CA SER A 237 -10.83 -1.23 7.81
C SER A 237 -9.56 -0.42 8.07
N GLN A 238 -8.39 -0.98 7.77
CA GLN A 238 -7.12 -0.26 7.84
C GLN A 238 -7.16 1.05 7.06
N ALA A 239 -7.67 1.03 5.82
CA ALA A 239 -7.76 2.24 5.01
C ALA A 239 -8.55 3.36 5.69
N THR A 240 -9.64 3.02 6.41
CA THR A 240 -10.42 4.00 7.15
C THR A 240 -9.59 4.70 8.22
N VAL A 241 -8.82 3.94 8.99
CA VAL A 241 -8.03 4.49 10.10
C VAL A 241 -6.82 5.26 9.57
N VAL A 242 -6.11 4.70 8.58
CA VAL A 242 -4.98 5.37 7.92
C VAL A 242 -5.42 6.69 7.30
N ASP A 243 -6.49 6.72 6.48
CA ASP A 243 -7.00 7.97 5.89
C ASP A 243 -7.42 8.99 6.95
N GLY A 244 -7.96 8.51 8.08
CA GLY A 244 -8.36 9.33 9.21
C GLY A 244 -7.21 10.04 9.92
N ILE A 245 -6.05 9.39 10.04
CA ILE A 245 -4.84 9.99 10.64
C ILE A 245 -4.09 10.83 9.59
N LEU A 246 -3.97 10.31 8.37
CA LEU A 246 -3.15 10.89 7.29
C LEU A 246 -3.55 12.32 6.92
N LYS A 247 -4.84 12.66 6.97
CA LYS A 247 -5.33 14.03 6.74
C LYS A 247 -4.79 15.08 7.74
N TYR A 248 -4.22 14.64 8.86
CA TYR A 248 -3.59 15.50 9.87
C TYR A 248 -2.07 15.56 9.74
N ILE A 249 -1.49 14.80 8.83
CA ILE A 249 -0.05 14.80 8.53
C ILE A 249 0.23 15.45 7.17
N SER A 250 -0.61 15.18 6.16
CA SER A 250 -0.35 15.59 4.78
C SER A 250 -1.63 15.98 4.06
N ASP A 251 -1.56 17.06 3.29
CA ASP A 251 -2.59 17.49 2.36
C ASP A 251 -2.24 17.18 0.89
N ASN A 252 -0.95 17.02 0.60
CA ASN A 252 -0.42 16.58 -0.67
C ASN A 252 0.53 15.39 -0.48
N ARG A 253 -0.09 14.22 -0.34
CA ARG A 253 0.59 12.93 -0.12
C ARG A 253 1.65 12.63 -1.19
N ILE A 254 1.37 12.99 -2.44
CA ILE A 254 2.27 12.77 -3.57
C ILE A 254 3.55 13.61 -3.40
N ALA A 255 3.41 14.90 -3.07
CA ALA A 255 4.55 15.78 -2.85
C ALA A 255 5.38 15.33 -1.63
N ASP A 256 4.74 14.92 -0.55
CA ASP A 256 5.44 14.45 0.65
C ASP A 256 6.18 13.14 0.46
N ARG A 257 5.57 12.20 -0.26
CA ARG A 257 6.24 10.95 -0.62
C ARG A 257 7.47 11.20 -1.48
N GLU A 258 7.40 12.17 -2.40
CA GLU A 258 8.52 12.57 -3.24
C GLU A 258 9.68 13.17 -2.43
N ILE A 259 9.37 13.98 -1.41
CA ILE A 259 10.39 14.51 -0.47
C ILE A 259 11.11 13.36 0.24
N GLY A 260 10.35 12.40 0.79
CA GLY A 260 10.89 11.23 1.46
C GLY A 260 11.74 10.36 0.53
N ARG A 261 11.26 10.13 -0.71
CA ARG A 261 11.99 9.38 -1.73
C ARG A 261 13.35 9.99 -2.08
N LYS A 262 13.41 11.32 -2.12
CA LYS A 262 14.64 12.08 -2.36
C LYS A 262 15.55 12.20 -1.12
N GLY A 263 15.18 11.61 0.01
CA GLY A 263 15.91 11.74 1.27
C GLY A 263 16.00 13.19 1.78
N ARG A 264 15.07 14.05 1.35
CA ARG A 264 15.04 15.47 1.74
C ARG A 264 14.26 15.63 3.04
N LYS A 265 14.57 16.70 3.77
CA LYS A 265 13.74 17.10 4.91
C LYS A 265 12.44 17.72 4.42
N TRP A 266 11.33 17.30 5.00
CA TRP A 266 10.05 17.97 4.82
C TRP A 266 10.10 19.41 5.32
N PRO A 267 9.44 20.36 4.63
CA PRO A 267 9.42 21.75 5.04
C PRO A 267 8.76 21.89 6.42
N THR A 268 9.30 22.80 7.22
CA THR A 268 8.71 23.22 8.49
C THR A 268 7.35 23.86 8.25
N VAL A 269 6.45 23.67 9.21
CA VAL A 269 5.04 24.02 9.07
C VAL A 269 4.82 25.49 9.42
N GLY A 270 4.16 26.24 8.54
CA GLY A 270 3.69 27.59 8.88
C GLY A 270 2.57 27.54 9.94
N HIS A 271 2.38 28.61 10.72
CA HIS A 271 1.38 28.65 11.81
C HIS A 271 -0.05 28.25 11.38
N GLY A 272 -0.50 28.67 10.19
CA GLY A 272 -1.83 28.33 9.68
C GLY A 272 -1.97 26.86 9.26
N GLU A 273 -0.90 26.29 8.69
CA GLU A 273 -0.86 24.90 8.27
C GLU A 273 -0.77 23.95 9.48
N ALA A 274 -0.06 24.34 10.53
CA ALA A 274 0.08 23.56 11.77
C ALA A 274 -1.26 23.35 12.49
N ARG A 275 -2.19 24.33 12.41
CA ARG A 275 -3.54 24.19 12.96
C ARG A 275 -4.40 23.20 12.17
N ARG A 276 -4.15 23.03 10.87
CA ARG A 276 -4.91 22.09 10.03
C ARG A 276 -4.30 20.69 10.06
N LEU A 277 -2.98 20.61 9.96
CA LEU A 277 -2.19 19.39 9.97
C LEU A 277 -1.53 19.22 11.35
N ILE A 278 -2.36 18.94 12.36
CA ILE A 278 -1.95 18.91 13.78
C ILE A 278 -0.82 17.91 14.09
N PHE A 279 -0.57 16.95 13.21
CA PHE A 279 0.50 15.94 13.36
C PHE A 279 1.67 16.17 12.41
N ARG A 280 1.63 17.22 11.57
CA ARG A 280 2.69 17.51 10.61
C ARG A 280 4.03 17.71 11.29
N GLN A 281 4.10 18.56 12.31
CA GLN A 281 5.36 18.83 13.01
C GLN A 281 5.93 17.55 13.64
N LEU A 282 5.08 16.76 14.30
CA LEU A 282 5.48 15.47 14.88
C LEU A 282 6.03 14.51 13.82
N PHE A 283 5.41 14.45 12.64
CA PHE A 283 5.89 13.62 11.54
C PHE A 283 7.26 14.07 11.01
N VAL A 284 7.46 15.38 10.84
CA VAL A 284 8.73 15.99 10.38
C VAL A 284 9.86 15.76 11.39
N GLU A 285 9.53 15.78 12.68
CA GLU A 285 10.45 15.50 13.79
C GLU A 285 10.62 14.00 14.10
N GLU A 286 10.01 13.10 13.30
CA GLU A 286 10.06 11.65 13.48
C GLU A 286 9.47 11.16 14.82
N ARG A 287 8.56 11.92 15.42
CA ARG A 287 7.87 11.63 16.69
C ARG A 287 6.62 10.77 16.48
N ASP A 288 6.75 9.67 15.77
CA ASP A 288 5.62 8.79 15.39
C ASP A 288 4.94 8.16 16.60
N THR A 289 5.72 7.87 17.64
CA THR A 289 5.20 7.35 18.92
C THR A 289 4.30 8.35 19.62
N ASP A 290 4.53 9.65 19.47
CA ASP A 290 3.68 10.69 20.05
C ASP A 290 2.37 10.80 19.27
N ILE A 291 2.41 10.71 17.93
CA ILE A 291 1.20 10.65 17.10
C ILE A 291 0.34 9.44 17.51
N ALA A 292 0.96 8.26 17.63
CA ALA A 292 0.28 7.04 18.07
C ALA A 292 -0.36 7.20 19.46
N LYS A 293 0.38 7.77 20.42
CA LYS A 293 -0.13 8.05 21.78
C LYS A 293 -1.28 9.04 21.80
N ILE A 294 -1.25 10.09 20.98
CA ILE A 294 -2.34 11.07 20.92
C ILE A 294 -3.61 10.39 20.39
N VAL A 295 -3.51 9.62 19.29
CA VAL A 295 -4.66 8.87 18.73
C VAL A 295 -5.16 7.84 19.73
N TRP A 296 -4.27 7.11 20.41
CA TRP A 296 -4.62 6.16 21.46
C TRP A 296 -5.38 6.86 22.59
N ASN A 297 -4.80 7.90 23.20
CA ASN A 297 -5.38 8.61 24.34
C ASN A 297 -6.76 9.20 23.98
N TYR A 298 -6.89 9.74 22.77
CA TYR A 298 -8.15 10.28 22.28
C TYR A 298 -9.25 9.20 22.20
N PHE A 299 -8.98 8.07 21.54
CA PHE A 299 -9.99 7.01 21.41
C PHE A 299 -10.16 6.17 22.68
N ASP A 300 -9.17 6.14 23.58
CA ASP A 300 -9.35 5.61 24.92
C ASP A 300 -10.33 6.47 25.72
N ALA A 301 -10.24 7.79 25.63
CA ALA A 301 -11.22 8.69 26.23
C ALA A 301 -12.64 8.50 25.65
N VAL A 302 -12.77 8.27 24.34
CA VAL A 302 -14.05 7.90 23.71
C VAL A 302 -14.58 6.57 24.28
N ARG A 303 -13.73 5.53 24.34
CA ARG A 303 -14.07 4.23 24.93
C ARG A 303 -14.52 4.36 26.39
N ARG A 304 -13.85 5.19 27.18
CA ARG A 304 -14.18 5.44 28.59
C ARG A 304 -15.50 6.18 28.74
N ARG A 305 -15.81 7.13 27.84
CA ARG A 305 -17.05 7.93 27.90
C ARG A 305 -18.29 7.13 27.51
N TRP A 306 -18.14 6.22 26.55
CA TRP A 306 -19.23 5.38 26.03
C TRP A 306 -18.80 3.91 25.92
N PRO A 307 -18.60 3.22 27.06
CA PRO A 307 -18.03 1.87 27.09
C PRO A 307 -18.95 0.82 26.47
N ASN A 308 -20.27 0.95 26.65
CA ASN A 308 -21.24 -0.01 26.11
C ASN A 308 -21.33 0.12 24.59
N ALA A 309 -21.40 1.34 24.06
CA ALA A 309 -21.40 1.60 22.63
C ALA A 309 -20.07 1.21 21.97
N TRP A 310 -18.94 1.30 22.68
CA TRP A 310 -17.63 0.91 22.17
C TRP A 310 -17.47 -0.61 22.03
N VAL A 311 -17.98 -1.39 22.99
CA VAL A 311 -17.83 -2.86 22.99
C VAL A 311 -18.85 -3.53 22.06
N ARG A 312 -20.06 -2.98 21.91
CA ARG A 312 -21.12 -3.59 21.11
C ARG A 312 -20.74 -3.66 19.62
N THR A 313 -20.81 -4.87 19.06
CA THR A 313 -20.59 -5.16 17.64
C THR A 313 -21.84 -5.66 16.93
N GLY A 314 -23.00 -5.64 17.60
CA GLY A 314 -24.30 -6.02 17.04
C GLY A 314 -24.76 -5.11 15.91
N GLU A 315 -25.79 -5.54 15.19
CA GLU A 315 -26.42 -4.74 14.15
C GLU A 315 -26.95 -3.41 14.72
N GLY A 316 -26.83 -2.34 13.93
CA GLY A 316 -27.30 -1.02 14.30
C GLY A 316 -26.34 -0.18 15.16
N PHE A 317 -25.41 -0.74 15.93
CA PHE A 317 -24.42 0.05 16.70
C PHE A 317 -23.28 0.54 15.82
N ILE A 318 -22.90 1.82 15.97
CA ILE A 318 -21.98 2.47 15.02
C ILE A 318 -20.70 3.08 15.60
N LEU A 319 -20.57 3.22 16.92
CA LEU A 319 -19.47 4.00 17.53
C LEU A 319 -18.09 3.43 17.17
N ASN A 320 -17.92 2.11 17.30
CA ASN A 320 -16.68 1.41 16.96
C ASN A 320 -16.57 1.06 15.46
N ARG A 321 -17.50 1.51 14.62
CA ARG A 321 -17.52 1.26 13.16
C ARG A 321 -17.09 2.51 12.40
N THR A 322 -17.03 2.39 11.06
CA THR A 322 -16.58 3.45 10.15
C THR A 322 -17.24 4.81 10.41
N ASN A 323 -18.56 4.85 10.66
CA ASN A 323 -19.27 6.10 10.93
C ASN A 323 -18.83 6.77 12.23
N GLY A 324 -18.81 6.02 13.34
CA GLY A 324 -18.37 6.54 14.63
C GLY A 324 -16.92 7.00 14.57
N PHE A 325 -16.03 6.14 14.07
CA PHE A 325 -14.63 6.51 13.87
C PHE A 325 -14.48 7.79 13.04
N ASN A 326 -15.17 7.89 11.88
CA ASN A 326 -15.07 9.05 11.01
C ASN A 326 -15.61 10.34 11.65
N GLY A 327 -16.64 10.26 12.50
CA GLY A 327 -17.15 11.41 13.24
C GLY A 327 -16.14 11.91 14.28
N PHE A 328 -15.65 11.01 15.12
CA PHE A 328 -14.68 11.34 16.17
C PHE A 328 -13.33 11.76 15.60
N ILE A 329 -12.79 11.03 14.61
CA ILE A 329 -11.52 11.42 13.99
C ILE A 329 -11.63 12.76 13.25
N ARG A 330 -12.82 13.26 12.88
CA ARG A 330 -12.98 14.63 12.34
C ARG A 330 -12.86 15.69 13.43
N PHE A 331 -13.42 15.40 14.60
CA PHE A 331 -13.40 16.28 15.77
C PHE A 331 -12.04 16.33 16.47
N LEU A 332 -11.17 15.34 16.24
CA LEU A 332 -9.83 15.26 16.84
C LEU A 332 -9.04 16.57 16.74
N ARG A 333 -9.14 17.31 15.62
CA ARG A 333 -8.43 18.59 15.45
C ARG A 333 -8.83 19.62 16.50
N GLN A 334 -10.14 19.89 16.63
CA GLN A 334 -10.65 20.83 17.62
C GLN A 334 -10.31 20.38 19.04
N ALA A 335 -10.54 19.10 19.33
CA ALA A 335 -10.24 18.53 20.63
C ALA A 335 -8.76 18.68 21.00
N TYR A 336 -7.85 18.38 20.09
CA TYR A 336 -6.41 18.49 20.33
C TYR A 336 -5.97 19.95 20.54
N LEU A 337 -6.41 20.86 19.67
CA LEU A 337 -6.05 22.27 19.75
C LEU A 337 -6.67 23.00 20.95
N SER A 338 -7.76 22.48 21.53
CA SER A 338 -8.30 23.00 22.79
C SER A 338 -7.45 22.67 24.02
N GLN A 339 -6.55 21.68 23.91
CA GLN A 339 -5.75 21.18 25.02
C GLN A 339 -4.28 21.64 24.93
N THR A 340 -3.73 21.77 23.72
CA THR A 340 -2.35 22.22 23.52
C THR A 340 -2.15 22.94 22.19
N THR A 341 -1.18 23.86 22.17
CA THR A 341 -0.66 24.51 20.96
C THR A 341 0.81 24.17 20.69
N SER A 342 1.42 23.35 21.56
CA SER A 342 2.88 23.10 21.59
C SER A 342 3.26 21.72 21.04
N HIS A 343 2.38 21.06 20.30
CA HIS A 343 2.59 19.70 19.75
C HIS A 343 2.94 18.66 20.84
N GLU A 344 2.30 18.76 22.00
CA GLU A 344 2.49 17.86 23.13
C GLU A 344 1.54 16.66 23.06
N VAL A 345 1.90 15.58 23.76
CA VAL A 345 1.01 14.42 23.92
C VAL A 345 -0.06 14.76 24.96
N VAL A 346 -1.31 14.87 24.52
CA VAL A 346 -2.48 15.10 25.39
C VAL A 346 -2.90 13.78 26.04
N SER A 347 -3.21 13.81 27.33
CA SER A 347 -3.57 12.62 28.11
C SER A 347 -5.00 12.12 27.80
N SER A 348 -5.28 10.84 28.07
CA SER A 348 -6.64 10.29 27.97
C SER A 348 -7.61 11.01 28.93
N ASP A 349 -7.15 11.41 30.12
CA ASP A 349 -7.98 12.12 31.09
C ASP A 349 -8.41 13.51 30.62
N ASP A 350 -7.55 14.23 29.92
CA ASP A 350 -7.87 15.57 29.42
C ASP A 350 -8.89 15.51 28.27
N PHE A 351 -8.74 14.54 27.36
CA PHE A 351 -9.78 14.26 26.38
C PHE A 351 -11.08 13.76 27.01
N PHE A 352 -11.00 12.97 28.08
CA PHE A 352 -12.18 12.47 28.77
C PHE A 352 -12.99 13.61 29.40
N LYS A 353 -12.34 14.58 30.06
CA LYS A 353 -12.98 15.80 30.58
C LYS A 353 -13.72 16.58 29.49
N LEU A 354 -13.17 16.63 28.28
CA LEU A 354 -13.84 17.24 27.14
C LEU A 354 -15.11 16.47 26.75
N PHE A 355 -15.01 15.15 26.62
CA PHE A 355 -16.15 14.30 26.24
C PHE A 355 -17.25 14.20 27.31
N GLN A 356 -16.96 14.52 28.57
CA GLN A 356 -18.00 14.65 29.61
C GLN A 356 -19.00 15.78 29.31
N ARG A 357 -18.64 16.76 28.48
CA ARG A 357 -19.54 17.85 28.06
C ARG A 357 -20.53 17.41 26.98
N VAL A 358 -20.26 16.29 26.30
CA VAL A 358 -21.10 15.76 25.22
C VAL A 358 -22.33 15.08 25.82
N LYS A 359 -23.52 15.46 25.33
CA LYS A 359 -24.82 15.01 25.85
C LYS A 359 -25.19 13.59 25.45
N LEU A 360 -24.52 13.02 24.43
CA LEU A 360 -24.77 11.66 23.96
C LEU A 360 -24.59 10.62 25.06
N THR A 361 -25.45 9.62 25.08
CA THR A 361 -25.30 8.39 25.87
C THR A 361 -24.87 7.21 24.98
N ASP A 362 -24.57 6.06 25.58
CA ASP A 362 -24.23 4.85 24.83
C ASP A 362 -25.34 4.42 23.86
N GLU A 363 -26.59 4.62 24.23
CA GLU A 363 -27.78 4.24 23.47
C GLU A 363 -27.99 5.07 22.22
N ASP A 364 -27.35 6.24 22.12
CA ASP A 364 -27.52 7.17 21.01
C ASP A 364 -26.73 6.75 19.75
N PHE A 365 -25.69 5.93 19.89
CA PHE A 365 -24.82 5.54 18.78
C PHE A 365 -25.41 4.44 17.92
N ARG A 366 -26.52 4.75 17.26
CA ARG A 366 -27.26 3.84 16.38
C ARG A 366 -27.36 4.32 14.94
N SER A 367 -27.51 3.39 14.00
CA SER A 367 -27.57 3.65 12.57
C SER A 367 -28.88 4.30 12.11
N ASP A 368 -29.94 4.22 12.90
CA ASP A 368 -31.22 4.92 12.68
C ASP A 368 -31.13 6.41 13.03
N ARG A 369 -30.32 6.76 14.03
CA ARG A 369 -30.00 8.16 14.39
C ARG A 369 -28.88 8.74 13.52
N PHE A 370 -27.82 7.97 13.28
CA PHE A 370 -26.64 8.38 12.54
C PHE A 370 -26.46 7.49 11.30
N LEU A 371 -27.09 7.92 10.20
CA LEU A 371 -27.19 7.16 8.96
C LEU A 371 -25.84 6.68 8.42
N PRO A 372 -25.73 5.44 7.89
CA PRO A 372 -24.53 4.93 7.24
C PRO A 372 -23.93 5.89 6.20
N GLY A 373 -22.61 6.07 6.23
CA GLY A 373 -21.89 6.91 5.27
C GLY A 373 -21.52 8.30 5.80
N THR A 374 -21.14 9.18 4.87
CA THR A 374 -20.55 10.49 5.19
C THR A 374 -21.48 11.41 5.98
N SER A 375 -22.79 11.33 5.74
CA SER A 375 -23.80 12.14 6.44
C SER A 375 -23.83 11.85 7.93
N GLY A 376 -23.90 10.58 8.35
CA GLY A 376 -23.91 10.21 9.77
C GLY A 376 -22.61 10.59 10.49
N ALA A 377 -21.45 10.36 9.86
CA ALA A 377 -20.16 10.79 10.43
C ALA A 377 -20.09 12.33 10.60
N THR A 378 -20.66 13.08 9.66
CA THR A 378 -20.70 14.55 9.71
C THR A 378 -21.66 15.03 10.81
N ALA A 379 -22.80 14.36 10.99
CA ALA A 379 -23.73 14.66 12.08
C ALA A 379 -23.12 14.44 13.47
N ILE A 380 -22.37 13.34 13.66
CA ILE A 380 -21.61 13.12 14.91
C ILE A 380 -20.63 14.26 15.15
N TYR A 381 -19.85 14.62 14.13
CA TYR A 381 -18.87 15.71 14.22
C TYR A 381 -19.51 17.05 14.63
N HIS A 382 -20.62 17.45 14.00
CA HIS A 382 -21.29 18.71 14.35
C HIS A 382 -21.82 18.69 15.77
N LEU A 383 -22.42 17.57 16.21
CA LEU A 383 -22.91 17.44 17.58
C LEU A 383 -21.76 17.56 18.60
N LEU A 384 -20.61 16.93 18.33
CA LEU A 384 -19.42 17.07 19.17
C LEU A 384 -18.94 18.52 19.26
N VAL A 385 -18.92 19.25 18.13
CA VAL A 385 -18.59 20.68 18.10
C VAL A 385 -19.58 21.49 18.94
N ASP A 386 -20.87 21.31 18.72
CA ASP A 386 -21.94 22.06 19.38
C ASP A 386 -21.95 21.83 20.91
N ASP A 387 -21.84 20.58 21.34
CA ASP A 387 -21.87 20.24 22.77
C ASP A 387 -20.59 20.65 23.52
N THR A 388 -19.46 20.71 22.83
CA THR A 388 -18.17 21.10 23.45
C THR A 388 -17.87 22.59 23.35
N GLY A 389 -18.54 23.30 22.43
CA GLY A 389 -18.31 24.72 22.14
C GLY A 389 -16.97 24.99 21.44
N LEU A 390 -16.43 24.02 20.70
CA LEU A 390 -15.15 24.14 19.99
C LEU A 390 -15.35 24.30 18.49
N GLU A 391 -15.07 25.50 17.94
CA GLU A 391 -15.14 25.80 16.50
C GLU A 391 -13.91 25.32 15.70
#